data_AF-A0A0R3QYA9-F1
#
_entry.id   AF-A0A0R3QYA9-F1
#
_cell.length_a   1.000
_cell.length_b   1.000
_cell.length_c   1.000
_cell.angle_alpha   90.00
_cell.angle_beta   90.00
_cell.angle_gamma   90.00
#
_symmetry.space_group_name_H-M   'P 1'
#
loop_
_entity.id
_entity.type
_entity.pdbx_description
1 polymer ?
#
loop_
_entity_poly.entity_id
_entity_poly.type
_entity_poly.pdbx_seq_one_letter_code
_entity_poly.pdbx_strand_id
1 'polypeptide(L)'
;MEPTLYGSSNKWWKRDIVWLSRFGLQTPEIGQIYTPPNDPETRHIKRITAMDGDIIRPKRGPSFLEIPTGCYWMESDNPNNYCDSRLYGPASFTARFYF
;
A
#
# COMPACT_ATOMS: atom_id res chain seq x y z
N MET A 1 5.74 -8.57 -1.13
CA MET A 1 4.84 -8.68 0.03
C MET A 1 5.09 -10.00 0.74
N GLU A 2 6.35 -10.43 0.87
CA GLU A 2 6.66 -11.73 1.50
C GLU A 2 6.35 -11.65 3.00
N PRO A 3 5.78 -12.69 3.62
CA PRO A 3 5.56 -14.04 3.08
C PRO A 3 4.24 -14.22 2.29
N THR A 4 3.37 -13.22 2.23
CA THR A 4 2.07 -13.33 1.54
C THR A 4 2.21 -13.49 0.02
N LEU A 5 3.11 -12.73 -0.61
CA LEU A 5 3.40 -12.82 -2.05
C LEU A 5 4.90 -12.72 -2.33
N TYR A 6 5.40 -13.71 -3.07
CA TYR A 6 6.78 -13.90 -3.49
C TYR A 6 6.99 -13.39 -4.93
N GLY A 7 7.82 -12.35 -5.09
CA GLY A 7 8.09 -11.74 -6.40
C GLY A 7 9.56 -11.43 -6.66
N SER A 8 10.43 -11.68 -5.69
CA SER A 8 11.85 -11.26 -5.69
C SER A 8 12.76 -12.14 -6.56
N SER A 9 12.33 -13.34 -6.94
CA SER A 9 13.17 -14.28 -7.71
C SER A 9 13.46 -13.77 -9.13
N ASN A 10 14.68 -13.93 -9.64
CA ASN A 10 14.99 -13.63 -11.04
C ASN A 10 14.31 -14.60 -12.04
N LYS A 11 13.84 -15.75 -11.56
CA LYS A 11 13.13 -16.75 -12.37
C LYS A 11 11.63 -16.46 -12.31
N TRP A 12 11.02 -16.07 -13.43
CA TRP A 12 9.61 -15.62 -13.45
C TRP A 12 8.63 -16.69 -12.95
N TRP A 13 8.90 -17.98 -13.21
CA TRP A 13 8.06 -19.10 -12.78
C TRP A 13 8.15 -19.42 -11.27
N LYS A 14 9.04 -18.73 -10.54
CA LYS A 14 9.13 -18.80 -9.08
C LYS A 14 8.42 -17.61 -8.41
N ARG A 15 7.69 -16.81 -9.18
CA ARG A 15 6.97 -15.63 -8.69
C ARG A 15 5.48 -15.94 -8.65
N ASP A 16 4.81 -15.32 -7.71
CA ASP A 16 3.36 -15.30 -7.66
C ASP A 16 2.82 -14.39 -8.76
N ILE A 17 1.76 -14.86 -9.41
CA ILE A 17 0.99 -14.09 -10.38
C ILE A 17 -0.29 -13.67 -9.68
N VAL A 18 -0.56 -12.37 -9.66
CA VAL A 18 -1.75 -11.80 -9.03
C VAL A 18 -2.65 -11.15 -10.08
N TRP A 19 -3.95 -11.30 -9.91
CA TRP A 19 -4.94 -10.58 -10.69
C TRP A 19 -5.49 -9.43 -9.86
N LEU A 20 -5.33 -8.20 -10.36
CA LEU A 20 -5.82 -7.01 -9.66
C LEU A 20 -7.19 -6.64 -10.21
N SER A 21 -8.19 -6.63 -9.33
CA SER A 21 -9.51 -6.10 -9.65
C SER A 21 -9.47 -4.57 -9.71
N ARG A 22 -10.20 -3.98 -10.66
CA ARG A 22 -10.47 -2.53 -10.70
C ARG A 22 -11.81 -2.16 -10.05
N PHE A 23 -12.52 -3.13 -9.49
CA PHE A 23 -13.78 -2.89 -8.78
C PHE A 23 -13.51 -2.47 -7.33
N GLY A 24 -14.35 -1.58 -6.79
CA GLY A 24 -14.26 -1.16 -5.39
C GLY A 24 -13.06 -0.26 -5.06
N LEU A 25 -12.34 0.25 -6.07
CA LEU A 25 -11.16 1.09 -5.82
C LEU A 25 -11.49 2.32 -4.97
N GLN A 26 -12.69 2.90 -5.13
CA GLN A 26 -13.12 4.13 -4.42
C GLN A 26 -13.39 3.93 -2.92
N THR A 27 -13.55 2.69 -2.48
CA THR A 27 -13.86 2.33 -1.09
C THR A 27 -12.93 1.21 -0.64
N PRO A 28 -11.61 1.45 -0.60
CA PRO A 28 -10.67 0.40 -0.22
C PRO A 28 -10.73 0.16 1.29
N GLU A 29 -10.54 -1.09 1.68
CA GLU A 29 -10.70 -1.55 3.07
C GLU A 29 -9.36 -1.96 3.68
N ILE A 30 -9.27 -1.85 5.01
CA ILE A 30 -8.13 -2.38 5.76
C ILE A 30 -7.95 -3.87 5.45
N GLY A 31 -6.69 -4.27 5.22
CA GLY A 31 -6.31 -5.63 4.86
C GLY A 31 -6.29 -5.89 3.36
N GLN A 32 -6.85 -5.02 2.51
CA GLN A 32 -6.76 -5.19 1.06
C GLN A 32 -5.34 -4.93 0.56
N ILE A 33 -4.94 -5.70 -0.46
CA ILE A 33 -3.69 -5.46 -1.21
C ILE A 33 -4.02 -4.48 -2.33
N TYR A 34 -3.28 -3.37 -2.37
CA TYR A 34 -3.56 -2.24 -3.22
C TYR A 34 -2.29 -1.76 -3.93
N THR A 35 -2.45 -1.19 -5.12
CA THR A 35 -1.37 -0.49 -5.85
C THR A 35 -1.68 1.00 -5.81
N PRO A 36 -0.85 1.83 -5.15
CA PRO A 36 -1.10 3.26 -5.08
C PRO A 36 -1.11 3.87 -6.50
N PRO A 37 -2.09 4.74 -6.82
CA PRO A 37 -2.22 5.30 -8.16
C PRO A 37 -1.08 6.26 -8.54
N ASN A 38 -0.41 6.82 -7.53
CA ASN A 38 0.66 7.80 -7.72
C ASN A 38 2.05 7.17 -7.98
N ASP A 39 2.11 5.86 -8.16
CA ASP A 39 3.35 5.14 -8.48
C ASP A 39 3.23 4.29 -9.76
N PRO A 40 2.96 4.93 -10.92
CA PRO A 40 2.72 4.23 -12.17
C PRO A 40 3.96 3.54 -12.74
N GLU A 41 5.15 4.06 -12.40
CA GLU A 41 6.44 3.58 -12.93
C GLU A 41 6.91 2.30 -12.21
N THR A 42 6.68 2.17 -10.89
CA THR A 42 7.24 1.05 -10.12
C THR A 42 6.21 0.01 -9.65
N ARG A 43 4.90 0.26 -9.83
CA ARG A 43 3.78 -0.68 -9.60
C ARG A 43 3.93 -1.51 -8.32
N HIS A 44 4.33 -0.89 -7.23
CA HIS A 44 4.50 -1.59 -5.98
C HIS A 44 3.14 -1.91 -5.34
N ILE A 45 2.90 -3.18 -5.02
CA ILE A 45 1.76 -3.60 -4.21
C ILE A 45 2.09 -3.49 -2.73
N LYS A 46 1.14 -2.97 -1.95
CA LYS A 46 1.19 -2.81 -0.49
C LYS A 46 -0.16 -3.18 0.12
N ARG A 47 -0.22 -3.38 1.44
CA ARG A 47 -1.48 -3.66 2.14
C ARG A 47 -1.93 -2.43 2.90
N ILE A 48 -3.22 -2.13 2.82
CA ILE A 48 -3.83 -1.07 3.62
C ILE A 48 -3.89 -1.53 5.07
N THR A 49 -3.33 -0.74 5.98
CA THR A 49 -3.28 -1.05 7.41
C THR A 49 -3.95 0.00 8.27
N ALA A 50 -4.20 1.20 7.73
CA ALA A 50 -5.06 2.22 8.34
C ALA A 50 -5.66 3.12 7.25
N MET A 51 -6.77 3.77 7.58
CA MET A 51 -7.55 4.64 6.70
C MET A 51 -7.79 6.01 7.33
N ASP A 52 -8.39 6.93 6.56
CA ASP A 52 -8.86 8.24 6.99
C ASP A 52 -9.40 8.26 8.44
N GLY A 53 -8.83 9.14 9.27
CA GLY A 53 -9.26 9.34 10.66
C GLY A 53 -8.71 8.32 11.67
N ASP A 54 -8.05 7.26 11.23
CA ASP A 54 -7.36 6.35 12.15
C ASP A 54 -6.18 7.05 12.83
N ILE A 55 -5.97 6.75 14.12
CA ILE A 55 -4.78 7.18 14.85
C ILE A 55 -3.84 5.98 15.00
N ILE A 56 -2.66 6.06 14.39
CA ILE A 56 -1.65 5.01 14.43
C ILE A 56 -0.41 5.45 15.21
N ARG A 57 0.35 4.46 15.67
CA ARG A 57 1.70 4.66 16.21
C ARG A 57 2.73 4.03 15.28
N PRO A 58 3.30 4.78 14.33
CA PRO A 58 4.28 4.24 13.40
C PRO A 58 5.58 3.87 14.14
N LYS A 59 6.28 2.85 13.64
CA LYS A 59 7.57 2.40 14.23
C LYS A 59 8.67 3.46 14.10
N ARG A 60 8.56 4.35 13.12
CA ARG A 60 9.47 5.47 12.85
C ARG A 60 8.63 6.72 12.60
N GLY A 61 9.08 7.86 13.11
CA GLY A 61 8.35 9.13 13.01
C GLY A 61 7.66 9.52 14.32
N PRO A 62 6.55 10.28 14.25
CA PRO A 62 5.87 10.81 15.44
C PRO A 62 5.24 9.69 16.30
N SER A 63 5.08 9.94 17.60
CA SER A 63 4.50 8.99 18.55
C SER A 63 3.06 8.60 18.24
N PHE A 64 2.31 9.51 17.63
CA PHE A 64 0.96 9.28 17.11
C PHE A 64 0.80 10.06 15.82
N LEU A 65 0.09 9.46 14.87
CA LEU A 65 -0.24 10.08 13.59
C LEU A 65 -1.71 9.78 13.30
N GLU A 66 -2.50 10.83 13.13
CA GLU A 66 -3.84 10.72 12.55
C GLU A 66 -3.71 10.68 11.03
N ILE A 67 -4.38 9.73 10.39
CA ILE A 67 -4.38 9.60 8.93
C ILE A 67 -5.27 10.70 8.34
N PRO A 68 -4.74 11.58 7.47
CA PRO A 68 -5.53 12.65 6.86
C PRO A 68 -6.71 12.11 6.05
N THR A 69 -7.78 12.89 5.94
CA THR A 69 -8.90 12.59 5.04
C THR A 69 -8.44 12.38 3.60
N GLY A 70 -9.00 11.38 2.94
CA GLY A 70 -8.65 10.92 1.60
C GLY A 70 -7.30 10.22 1.50
N CYS A 71 -6.69 9.78 2.59
CA CYS A 71 -5.39 9.13 2.63
C CYS A 71 -5.42 7.76 3.31
N TYR A 72 -4.58 6.85 2.82
CA TYR A 72 -4.43 5.53 3.41
C TYR A 72 -3.00 5.31 3.88
N TRP A 73 -2.86 4.58 4.98
CA TRP A 73 -1.57 4.06 5.40
C TRP A 73 -1.39 2.66 4.84
N MET A 74 -0.32 2.47 4.07
CA MET A 74 -0.04 1.21 3.40
C MET A 74 1.34 0.69 3.77
N GLU A 75 1.41 -0.56 4.21
CA GLU A 75 2.66 -1.20 4.61
C GLU A 75 2.95 -2.46 3.79
N SER A 76 4.24 -2.80 3.69
CA SER A 76 4.63 -4.11 3.20
C SER A 76 4.52 -5.16 4.31
N ASP A 77 3.99 -6.33 3.95
CA ASP A 77 4.03 -7.52 4.82
C ASP A 77 5.47 -7.97 5.13
N ASN A 78 6.43 -7.63 4.26
CA ASN A 78 7.84 -7.95 4.50
C ASN A 78 8.46 -6.88 5.41
N PRO A 79 8.87 -7.20 6.65
CA PRO A 79 9.40 -6.22 7.59
C PRO A 79 10.73 -5.60 7.13
N ASN A 80 11.47 -6.28 6.24
CA ASN A 80 12.72 -5.78 5.68
C ASN A 80 12.50 -4.84 4.48
N ASN A 81 11.29 -4.81 3.92
CA ASN A 81 10.94 -3.87 2.85
C ASN A 81 10.24 -2.66 3.45
N TYR A 82 10.98 -1.56 3.56
CA TYR A 82 10.51 -0.31 4.18
C TYR A 82 10.10 0.77 3.17
N CYS A 83 10.07 0.46 1.87
CA CYS A 83 9.62 1.39 0.84
C CYS A 83 8.08 1.43 0.79
N ASP A 84 7.48 2.03 1.81
CA ASP A 84 6.03 2.16 2.01
C ASP A 84 5.68 3.39 2.87
N SER A 85 4.47 3.48 3.41
CA SER A 85 4.04 4.66 4.18
C SER A 85 4.92 4.96 5.39
N ARG A 86 5.66 4.00 5.94
CA ARG A 86 6.61 4.26 7.03
C ARG A 86 7.77 5.16 6.60
N LEU A 87 8.07 5.19 5.31
CA LEU A 87 9.09 6.05 4.71
C LEU A 87 8.48 7.29 4.06
N TYR A 88 7.38 7.12 3.32
CA TYR A 88 6.79 8.18 2.49
C TYR A 88 5.67 8.96 3.17
N GLY A 89 5.07 8.42 4.22
CA GLY A 89 3.86 8.94 4.86
C GLY A 89 2.56 8.40 4.25
N PRO A 90 1.40 8.97 4.64
CA PRO A 90 0.09 8.57 4.13
C PRO A 90 0.00 8.78 2.61
N ALA A 91 -0.64 7.86 1.90
CA ALA A 91 -0.83 7.93 0.47
C ALA A 91 -2.22 8.46 0.12
N SER A 92 -2.27 9.56 -0.64
CA SER A 92 -3.55 10.15 -1.07
C SER A 92 -4.24 9.29 -2.12
N PHE A 93 -5.54 9.08 -1.89
CA PHE A 93 -6.48 8.50 -2.84
C PHE A 93 -7.02 9.61 -3.77
N THR A 94 -6.14 10.32 -4.48
CA THR A 94 -6.62 11.19 -5.56
C THR A 94 -6.72 10.36 -6.83
N ALA A 95 -7.89 9.78 -7.07
CA ALA A 95 -8.19 9.16 -8.36
C ALA A 95 -8.33 10.25 -9.43
N ARG A 96 -7.22 10.67 -10.05
CA ARG A 96 -7.27 11.40 -11.33
C ARG A 96 -7.64 10.40 -12.42
N PHE A 97 -8.94 10.17 -12.58
CA PHE A 97 -9.45 9.62 -13.83
C PHE A 97 -9.40 10.74 -14.87
N TYR A 98 -8.40 10.70 -15.75
CA TYR A 98 -8.52 11.39 -17.03
C TYR A 98 -9.56 10.61 -17.84
N PHE A 99 -10.69 11.27 -18.12
CA PHE A 99 -11.66 10.81 -19.11
C PHE A 99 -11.08 10.93 -20.51
#